data_AF-A0A4Q1A4I9-F1
#
_entry.id   AF-A0A4Q1A4I9-F1
#
_cell.length_a   1.000
_cell.length_b   1.000
_cell.length_c   1.000
_cell.angle_alpha   90.00
_cell.angle_beta   90.00
_cell.angle_gamma   90.00
#
_symmetry.space_group_name_H-M   'P 1'
#
loop_
_entity.id
_entity.type
_entity.pdbx_description
1 polymer ?
#
loop_
_entity_poly.entity_id
_entity_poly.type
_entity_poly.pdbx_seq_one_letter_code
_entity_poly.pdbx_strand_id
1 'polypeptide(L)'
;MFHWFEQRPFFFAVLVFIFISFAGIIEVIPDFAKQSRPTVGTKPYSVLELAGRHVYIKDSCNACHSQLIRPFKSETDRYGMYSLSGEYAYDRPFLWGSKRTGPDLMRVGNYRTTDWHENHMWDPVAVVPGSIMPAYKHQFDNIADIETAYAEAVTIKKVFNTPYDQDGMPKLGTWEEAKKAALAEAQEIANSMRNEKVKQAVANGEVPEIVALIAYLNSLK
;
A
#
# COMPACT_ATOMS: atom_id res chain seq x y z
N MET A 1 17.85 -40.39 28.42
CA MET A 1 18.84 -39.63 27.62
C MET A 1 18.69 -38.11 27.76
N PHE A 2 17.49 -37.56 28.00
CA PHE A 2 17.26 -36.11 28.13
C PHE A 2 17.34 -35.54 29.57
N HIS A 3 17.39 -36.40 30.58
CA HIS A 3 17.39 -36.04 32.00
C HIS A 3 18.40 -34.96 32.40
N TRP A 4 19.59 -34.95 31.77
CA TRP A 4 20.62 -33.95 32.03
C TRP A 4 20.24 -32.54 31.56
N PHE A 5 19.53 -32.43 30.43
CA PHE A 5 19.06 -31.15 29.89
C PHE A 5 17.84 -30.65 30.67
N GLU A 6 16.92 -31.54 31.04
CA GLU A 6 15.69 -31.21 31.77
C GLU A 6 15.98 -30.64 33.17
N GLN A 7 17.05 -31.09 33.83
CA GLN A 7 17.47 -30.57 35.14
C GLN A 7 18.23 -29.23 35.07
N ARG A 8 18.62 -28.80 33.87
CA ARG A 8 19.49 -27.64 33.65
C ARG A 8 18.80 -26.62 32.75
N PRO A 9 17.82 -25.87 33.29
CA PRO A 9 16.94 -25.00 32.49
C PRO A 9 17.70 -23.95 31.68
N PHE A 10 18.82 -23.44 32.20
CA PHE A 10 19.67 -22.50 31.47
C PHE A 10 20.23 -23.09 30.17
N PHE A 11 20.86 -24.27 30.23
CA PHE A 11 21.44 -24.92 29.05
C PHE A 11 20.37 -25.36 28.06
N PHE A 12 19.22 -25.83 28.56
CA PHE A 12 18.09 -26.16 27.71
C PHE A 12 17.56 -24.93 26.95
N ALA A 13 17.38 -23.79 27.64
CA ALA A 13 16.95 -22.54 27.02
C ALA A 13 17.92 -22.04 25.94
N VAL A 14 19.24 -22.13 26.19
CA VAL A 14 20.27 -21.76 25.20
C VAL A 14 20.18 -22.64 23.95
N LEU A 15 19.99 -23.95 24.10
CA LEU A 15 19.87 -24.86 22.96
C LEU A 15 18.61 -24.60 22.15
N VAL A 16 17.48 -24.37 22.81
CA VAL A 16 16.22 -24.01 22.14
C VAL A 16 16.39 -22.68 21.37
N PHE A 17 17.03 -21.69 21.99
CA PHE A 17 17.32 -20.42 21.34
C PHE A 17 18.18 -20.59 20.09
N ILE A 18 19.27 -21.36 20.16
CA ILE A 18 20.16 -21.63 19.02
C ILE A 18 19.36 -22.31 17.90
N PHE A 19 18.54 -23.31 18.24
CA PHE A 19 17.76 -24.06 17.26
C PHE A 19 16.72 -23.18 16.54
N ILE A 20 15.99 -22.34 17.28
CA ILE A 20 15.01 -21.40 16.70
C ILE A 20 15.74 -20.32 15.87
N SER A 21 16.86 -19.79 16.37
CA SER A 21 17.64 -18.76 15.67
C SER A 21 18.18 -19.26 14.33
N PHE A 22 18.51 -20.55 14.23
CA PHE A 22 19.02 -21.15 13.00
C PHE A 22 18.02 -21.03 11.83
N ALA A 23 16.72 -21.23 12.09
CA ALA A 23 15.67 -21.03 11.09
C ALA A 23 15.63 -19.56 10.61
N GLY A 24 15.65 -18.60 11.54
CA GLY A 24 15.69 -17.17 11.20
C GLY A 24 16.92 -16.78 10.40
N ILE A 25 18.11 -17.29 10.75
CA ILE A 25 19.36 -17.06 10.01
C ILE A 25 19.25 -17.57 8.58
N ILE A 26 18.72 -18.78 8.37
CA ILE A 26 18.65 -19.40 7.05
C ILE A 26 17.58 -18.77 6.16
N GLU A 27 16.42 -18.42 6.72
CA GLU A 27 15.32 -17.88 5.92
C GLU A 27 15.48 -16.38 5.65
N VAL A 28 15.85 -15.59 6.67
CA VAL A 28 15.81 -14.12 6.58
C VAL A 28 17.10 -13.53 6.00
N ILE A 29 18.27 -13.99 6.44
CA ILE A 29 19.55 -13.33 6.07
C ILE A 29 19.84 -13.41 4.56
N PRO A 30 19.67 -14.56 3.87
CA PRO A 30 19.93 -14.64 2.44
C PRO A 30 19.04 -13.69 1.62
N ASP A 31 17.83 -13.37 2.08
CA ASP A 31 16.92 -12.47 1.38
C ASP A 31 17.38 -11.00 1.43
N PHE A 32 18.16 -10.58 2.44
CA PHE A 32 18.82 -9.27 2.41
C PHE A 32 19.95 -9.19 1.38
N ALA A 33 20.60 -10.32 1.08
CA ALA A 33 21.63 -10.41 0.03
C ALA A 33 21.00 -10.47 -1.37
N LYS A 34 19.83 -11.12 -1.50
CA LYS A 34 18.98 -11.04 -2.68
C LYS A 34 18.29 -9.68 -2.70
N GLN A 35 19.00 -8.63 -3.13
CA GLN A 35 18.34 -7.35 -3.40
C GLN A 35 17.14 -7.61 -4.34
N SER A 36 15.92 -7.53 -3.82
CA SER A 36 14.72 -7.43 -4.64
C SER A 36 14.80 -6.06 -5.31
N ARG A 37 15.59 -5.99 -6.37
CA ARG A 37 15.86 -4.76 -7.08
C ARG A 37 14.52 -4.25 -7.63
N PRO A 38 14.25 -2.94 -7.53
CA PRO A 38 13.08 -2.35 -8.15
C PRO A 38 12.99 -2.82 -9.60
N THR A 39 11.81 -3.24 -10.04
CA THR A 39 11.64 -3.56 -11.47
C THR A 39 11.81 -2.28 -12.29
N VAL A 40 12.12 -2.41 -13.58
CA VAL A 40 12.32 -1.25 -14.45
C VAL A 40 11.06 -0.38 -14.43
N GLY A 41 11.22 0.88 -14.04
CA GLY A 41 10.10 1.84 -13.96
C GLY A 41 9.34 1.85 -12.64
N THR A 42 9.67 0.99 -11.67
CA THR A 42 9.10 1.10 -10.31
C THR A 42 9.55 2.41 -9.67
N LYS A 43 8.58 3.20 -9.20
CA LYS A 43 8.82 4.48 -8.51
C LYS A 43 8.31 4.39 -7.07
N PRO A 44 8.91 5.13 -6.13
CA PRO A 44 8.27 5.40 -4.85
C PRO A 44 6.92 6.07 -5.06
N TYR A 45 6.02 5.93 -4.09
CA TYR A 45 4.72 6.59 -4.13
C TYR A 45 4.84 8.11 -4.02
N SER A 46 3.91 8.85 -4.62
CA SER A 46 3.71 10.26 -4.32
C SER A 46 3.25 10.45 -2.87
N VAL A 47 3.28 11.69 -2.36
CA VAL A 47 2.79 11.98 -1.00
C VAL A 47 1.28 11.72 -0.90
N LEU A 48 0.52 11.98 -1.96
CA LEU A 48 -0.92 11.68 -1.99
C LEU A 48 -1.18 10.18 -2.02
N GLU A 49 -0.43 9.44 -2.84
CA GLU A 49 -0.50 7.98 -2.90
C GLU A 49 -0.11 7.32 -1.56
N LEU A 50 0.90 7.84 -0.85
CA LEU A 50 1.24 7.38 0.50
C LEU A 50 0.12 7.65 1.50
N ALA A 51 -0.48 8.83 1.47
CA ALA A 51 -1.64 9.14 2.32
C ALA A 51 -2.81 8.20 2.01
N GLY A 52 -3.05 7.89 0.73
CA GLY A 52 -4.04 6.91 0.31
C GLY A 52 -3.73 5.50 0.80
N ARG A 53 -2.47 5.11 0.77
CA ARG A 53 -1.98 3.84 1.31
C ARG A 53 -2.17 3.76 2.83
N HIS A 54 -1.99 4.88 3.55
CA HIS A 54 -2.31 4.96 4.98
C HIS A 54 -3.80 4.77 5.22
N VAL A 55 -4.67 5.39 4.42
CA VAL A 55 -6.13 5.17 4.49
C VAL A 55 -6.47 3.69 4.23
N TYR A 56 -5.85 3.07 3.22
CA TYR A 56 -6.02 1.65 2.90
C TYR A 56 -5.67 0.73 4.09
N ILE A 57 -4.59 1.06 4.81
CA ILE A 57 -4.16 0.34 6.02
C ILE A 57 -5.10 0.62 7.19
N LYS A 58 -5.44 1.89 7.42
CA LYS A 58 -6.31 2.35 8.51
C LYS A 58 -7.66 1.66 8.48
N ASP A 59 -8.23 1.52 7.29
CA ASP A 59 -9.53 0.91 7.06
C ASP A 59 -9.46 -0.61 6.83
N SER A 60 -8.28 -1.21 7.03
CA SER A 60 -8.00 -2.65 6.97
C SER A 60 -8.42 -3.32 5.65
N CYS A 61 -8.29 -2.61 4.53
CA CYS A 61 -8.59 -3.16 3.21
C CYS A 61 -7.78 -4.44 2.91
N ASN A 62 -6.54 -4.50 3.42
CA ASN A 62 -5.64 -5.65 3.35
C ASN A 62 -6.16 -6.94 4.03
N ALA A 63 -7.16 -6.85 4.90
CA ALA A 63 -7.79 -8.03 5.51
C ALA A 63 -8.74 -8.76 4.53
N CYS A 64 -9.23 -8.06 3.50
CA CYS A 64 -10.15 -8.60 2.49
C CYS A 64 -9.53 -8.71 1.11
N HIS A 65 -8.56 -7.87 0.79
CA HIS A 65 -7.94 -7.76 -0.52
C HIS A 65 -6.45 -8.07 -0.45
N SER A 66 -5.99 -8.89 -1.38
CA SER A 66 -4.57 -9.10 -1.62
C SER A 66 -4.03 -8.12 -2.65
N GLN A 67 -2.71 -7.94 -2.63
CA GLN A 67 -1.95 -7.25 -3.67
C GLN A 67 -0.76 -8.12 -4.05
N LEU A 68 -1.05 -9.37 -4.46
CA LEU A 68 -0.04 -10.36 -4.83
C LEU A 68 -0.67 -11.39 -5.78
N ILE A 69 -0.51 -11.16 -7.08
CA ILE A 69 -1.01 -12.05 -8.12
C ILE A 69 -0.03 -13.22 -8.27
N ARG A 70 -0.53 -14.44 -8.08
CA ARG A 70 0.28 -15.67 -8.18
C ARG A 70 0.53 -16.06 -9.65
N PRO A 71 1.65 -16.72 -9.96
CA PRO A 71 2.03 -17.09 -11.34
C PRO A 71 1.27 -18.32 -11.86
N PHE A 72 -0.07 -18.28 -11.80
CA PHE A 72 -0.95 -19.29 -12.37
C PHE A 72 -1.78 -18.69 -13.50
N LYS A 73 -2.02 -19.46 -14.57
CA LYS A 73 -2.79 -18.98 -15.73
C LYS A 73 -4.16 -18.41 -15.34
N SER A 74 -4.86 -19.05 -14.42
CA SER A 74 -6.17 -18.60 -13.94
C SER A 74 -6.13 -17.29 -13.15
N GLU A 75 -5.00 -17.00 -12.48
CA GLU A 75 -4.80 -15.72 -11.79
C GLU A 75 -4.48 -14.63 -12.80
N THR A 76 -3.60 -14.93 -13.75
CA THR A 76 -3.19 -13.95 -14.75
C THR A 76 -4.32 -13.56 -15.69
N ASP A 77 -5.21 -14.51 -16.02
CA ASP A 77 -6.40 -14.22 -16.83
C ASP A 77 -7.41 -13.34 -16.10
N ARG A 78 -7.41 -13.37 -14.76
CA ARG A 78 -8.36 -12.63 -13.95
C ARG A 78 -7.85 -11.23 -13.58
N TYR A 79 -6.58 -11.12 -13.23
CA TYR A 79 -6.02 -9.92 -12.61
C TYR A 79 -4.89 -9.26 -13.42
N GLY A 80 -4.39 -9.90 -14.48
CA GLY A 80 -3.26 -9.42 -15.27
C GLY A 80 -1.93 -10.06 -14.88
N MET A 81 -0.81 -9.44 -15.26
CA MET A 81 0.52 -10.02 -15.06
C MET A 81 0.79 -10.36 -13.58
N TYR A 82 1.35 -11.55 -13.34
CA TYR A 82 1.71 -11.99 -11.99
C TYR A 82 2.69 -11.01 -11.33
N SER A 83 2.64 -10.93 -10.02
CA SER A 83 3.41 -9.96 -9.25
C SER A 83 4.89 -10.31 -9.21
N LEU A 84 5.74 -9.29 -9.27
CA LEU A 84 7.20 -9.39 -9.19
C LEU A 84 7.70 -8.77 -7.88
N SER A 85 8.72 -9.37 -7.27
CA SER A 85 9.25 -8.90 -5.99
C SER A 85 9.73 -7.44 -6.02
N GLY A 86 10.28 -6.99 -7.16
CA GLY A 86 10.76 -5.63 -7.34
C GLY A 86 9.67 -4.57 -7.37
N GLU A 87 8.39 -4.93 -7.56
CA GLU A 87 7.28 -3.97 -7.52
C GLU A 87 7.03 -3.47 -6.09
N TYR A 88 7.38 -4.29 -5.09
CA TYR A 88 7.21 -4.01 -3.68
C TYR A 88 8.46 -3.40 -3.03
N ALA A 89 9.47 -3.03 -3.81
CA ALA A 89 10.77 -2.57 -3.29
C ALA A 89 10.64 -1.33 -2.37
N TYR A 90 9.57 -0.55 -2.54
CA TYR A 90 9.29 0.64 -1.75
C TYR A 90 8.19 0.47 -0.69
N ASP A 91 7.53 -0.69 -0.64
CA ASP A 91 6.41 -0.95 0.27
C ASP A 91 6.90 -1.22 1.70
N ARG A 92 6.52 -0.33 2.63
CA ARG A 92 6.82 -0.48 4.05
C ARG A 92 5.58 -0.17 4.88
N PRO A 93 4.94 -1.16 5.55
CA PRO A 93 5.13 -2.61 5.36
C PRO A 93 4.63 -3.12 4.00
N PHE A 94 4.89 -4.38 3.66
CA PHE A 94 4.27 -5.00 2.49
C PHE A 94 2.74 -5.13 2.67
N LEU A 95 1.97 -5.05 1.58
CA LEU A 95 0.50 -5.19 1.58
C LEU A 95 0.00 -6.37 0.72
N TRP A 96 0.81 -7.41 0.58
CA TRP A 96 0.51 -8.59 -0.26
C TRP A 96 -0.83 -9.27 0.06
N GLY A 97 -1.28 -9.18 1.31
CA GLY A 97 -2.50 -9.79 1.81
C GLY A 97 -2.37 -11.30 2.06
N SER A 98 -3.25 -11.85 2.89
CA SER A 98 -3.28 -13.27 3.26
C SER A 98 -4.65 -13.92 3.02
N LYS A 99 -5.64 -13.12 2.59
CA LYS A 99 -7.02 -13.54 2.33
C LYS A 99 -7.58 -12.77 1.15
N ARG A 100 -8.54 -13.39 0.45
CA ARG A 100 -9.30 -12.80 -0.66
C ARG A 100 -10.79 -12.99 -0.43
N THR A 101 -11.36 -12.11 0.40
CA THR A 101 -12.81 -11.93 0.48
C THR A 101 -13.28 -11.13 -0.73
N GLY A 102 -12.52 -10.09 -1.09
CA GLY A 102 -12.61 -9.37 -2.36
C GLY A 102 -11.50 -9.80 -3.33
N PRO A 103 -11.52 -9.26 -4.57
CA PRO A 103 -10.50 -9.54 -5.58
C PRO A 103 -9.10 -9.03 -5.19
N ASP A 104 -8.07 -9.51 -5.88
CA ASP A 104 -6.73 -8.93 -5.82
C ASP A 104 -6.73 -7.54 -6.45
N LEU A 105 -6.01 -6.59 -5.85
CA LEU A 105 -5.99 -5.19 -6.25
C LEU A 105 -4.68 -4.72 -6.90
N MET A 106 -3.66 -5.58 -7.02
CA MET A 106 -2.32 -5.15 -7.48
C MET A 106 -2.31 -4.47 -8.85
N ARG A 107 -3.34 -4.71 -9.67
CA ARG A 107 -3.47 -4.17 -11.04
C ARG A 107 -4.75 -3.36 -11.24
N VAL A 108 -5.42 -2.95 -10.16
CA VAL A 108 -6.75 -2.32 -10.24
C VAL A 108 -6.73 -1.00 -11.02
N GLY A 109 -5.63 -0.25 -10.94
CA GLY A 109 -5.41 0.99 -11.68
C GLY A 109 -5.32 0.83 -13.20
N ASN A 110 -5.26 -0.40 -13.73
CA ASN A 110 -5.29 -0.66 -15.17
C ASN A 110 -6.69 -0.68 -15.77
N TYR A 111 -7.74 -0.90 -14.95
CA TYR A 111 -9.08 -1.18 -15.48
C TYR A 111 -10.23 -0.52 -14.70
N ARG A 112 -9.98 0.10 -13.55
CA ARG A 112 -10.99 0.89 -12.84
C ARG A 112 -10.71 2.38 -13.01
N THR A 113 -11.79 3.15 -13.00
CA THR A 113 -11.75 4.61 -13.12
C THR A 113 -11.99 5.26 -11.76
N THR A 114 -11.59 6.52 -11.61
CA THR A 114 -11.93 7.35 -10.44
C THR A 114 -13.43 7.31 -10.13
N ASP A 115 -14.28 7.49 -11.15
CA ASP A 115 -15.74 7.40 -11.02
C ASP A 115 -16.20 6.03 -10.52
N TRP A 116 -15.59 4.93 -10.99
CA TRP A 116 -15.91 3.60 -10.48
C TRP A 116 -15.53 3.44 -9.01
N HIS A 117 -14.33 3.88 -8.62
CA HIS A 117 -13.88 3.81 -7.24
C HIS A 117 -14.75 4.65 -6.31
N GLU A 118 -15.07 5.88 -6.71
CA GLU A 118 -15.95 6.77 -5.97
C GLU A 118 -17.30 6.10 -5.67
N ASN A 119 -18.01 5.65 -6.70
CA ASN A 119 -19.32 5.04 -6.52
C ASN A 119 -19.23 3.73 -5.73
N HIS A 120 -18.19 2.92 -5.98
CA HIS A 120 -18.02 1.64 -5.29
C HIS A 120 -17.72 1.82 -3.80
N MET A 121 -16.92 2.82 -3.42
CA MET A 121 -16.66 3.10 -1.99
C MET A 121 -17.89 3.69 -1.30
N TRP A 122 -18.73 4.45 -2.02
CA TRP A 122 -19.97 5.01 -1.47
C TRP A 122 -21.05 3.95 -1.25
N ASP A 123 -21.27 3.09 -2.25
CA ASP A 123 -22.24 2.01 -2.22
C ASP A 123 -21.76 0.83 -3.09
N PRO A 124 -21.02 -0.13 -2.50
CA PRO A 124 -20.48 -1.27 -3.24
C PRO A 124 -21.56 -2.13 -3.91
N VAL A 125 -22.74 -2.26 -3.29
CA VAL A 125 -23.84 -3.11 -3.78
C VAL A 125 -24.52 -2.48 -4.99
N ALA A 126 -24.60 -1.14 -5.04
CA ALA A 126 -25.12 -0.41 -6.19
C ALA A 126 -24.23 -0.57 -7.43
N VAL A 127 -22.90 -0.69 -7.26
CA VAL A 127 -21.95 -0.84 -8.38
C VAL A 127 -21.72 -2.31 -8.74
N VAL A 128 -21.63 -3.19 -7.74
CA VAL A 128 -21.43 -4.63 -7.92
C VAL A 128 -22.54 -5.35 -7.15
N PRO A 129 -23.63 -5.77 -7.82
CA PRO A 129 -24.72 -6.48 -7.19
C PRO A 129 -24.23 -7.74 -6.47
N GLY A 130 -24.60 -7.89 -5.19
CA GLY A 130 -24.14 -9.00 -4.34
C GLY A 130 -22.76 -8.79 -3.70
N SER A 131 -22.17 -7.60 -3.81
CA SER A 131 -20.96 -7.25 -3.06
C SER A 131 -21.18 -7.40 -1.56
N ILE A 132 -20.20 -7.99 -0.87
CA ILE A 132 -20.14 -8.09 0.59
C ILE A 132 -19.18 -7.06 1.20
N MET A 133 -18.60 -6.18 0.36
CA MET A 133 -17.73 -5.11 0.82
C MET A 133 -18.54 -4.08 1.63
N PRO A 134 -18.05 -3.61 2.79
CA PRO A 134 -18.67 -2.51 3.51
C PRO A 134 -18.66 -1.21 2.70
N ALA A 135 -19.63 -0.33 2.94
CA ALA A 135 -19.59 1.04 2.42
C ALA A 135 -18.64 1.91 3.26
N TYR A 136 -17.81 2.72 2.61
CA TYR A 136 -16.79 3.57 3.23
C TYR A 136 -17.15 5.07 3.13
N LYS A 137 -18.41 5.40 3.42
CA LYS A 137 -18.94 6.78 3.28
C LYS A 137 -18.17 7.80 4.11
N HIS A 138 -17.60 7.41 5.24
CA HIS A 138 -16.78 8.30 6.08
C HIS A 138 -15.57 8.87 5.35
N GLN A 139 -15.03 8.17 4.35
CA GLN A 139 -13.87 8.64 3.59
C GLN A 139 -14.17 9.90 2.76
N PHE A 140 -15.45 10.21 2.53
CA PHE A 140 -15.90 11.41 1.83
C PHE A 140 -15.93 12.64 2.73
N ASP A 141 -15.90 12.44 4.04
CA ASP A 141 -15.98 13.48 5.06
C ASP A 141 -14.65 13.67 5.80
N ASN A 142 -13.93 12.57 6.04
CA ASN A 142 -12.63 12.59 6.70
C ASN A 142 -11.55 13.18 5.79
N ILE A 143 -10.57 13.83 6.40
CA ILE A 143 -9.42 14.43 5.71
C ILE A 143 -8.19 13.52 5.86
N ALA A 144 -7.50 13.27 4.75
CA ALA A 144 -6.28 12.47 4.72
C ALA A 144 -5.13 13.18 5.44
N ASP A 145 -4.33 12.41 6.19
CA ASP A 145 -3.14 12.91 6.89
C ASP A 145 -1.93 13.00 5.95
N ILE A 146 -1.87 14.11 5.21
CA ILE A 146 -0.78 14.42 4.27
C ILE A 146 0.55 14.66 5.01
N GLU A 147 0.50 15.16 6.24
CA GLU A 147 1.69 15.47 7.03
C GLU A 147 2.42 14.19 7.43
N THR A 148 1.70 13.21 7.96
CA THR A 148 2.26 11.89 8.29
C THR A 148 2.77 11.16 7.05
N ALA A 149 2.07 11.25 5.91
CA ALA A 149 2.54 10.69 4.64
C ALA A 149 3.86 11.30 4.16
N TYR A 150 4.00 12.63 4.28
CA TYR A 150 5.26 13.31 3.99
C TYR A 150 6.38 12.92 4.97
N ALA A 151 6.07 12.82 6.28
CA ALA A 151 7.03 12.39 7.28
C ALA A 151 7.53 10.96 7.02
N GLU A 152 6.66 10.04 6.57
CA GLU A 152 7.06 8.71 6.10
C GLU A 152 7.98 8.81 4.89
N ALA A 153 7.60 9.57 3.85
CA ALA A 153 8.42 9.75 2.64
C ALA A 153 9.83 10.26 2.96
N VAL A 154 9.94 11.26 3.85
CA VAL A 154 11.23 11.79 4.33
C VAL A 154 12.01 10.71 5.07
N THR A 155 11.35 9.93 5.93
CA THR A 155 11.97 8.85 6.69
C THR A 155 12.53 7.79 5.78
N ILE A 156 11.74 7.28 4.82
CA ILE A 156 12.18 6.20 3.94
C ILE A 156 13.22 6.67 2.91
N LYS A 157 13.19 7.95 2.53
CA LYS A 157 14.26 8.58 1.75
C LYS A 157 15.58 8.53 2.51
N LYS A 158 15.59 8.98 3.77
CA LYS A 158 16.81 9.11 4.58
C LYS A 158 17.34 7.78 5.09
N VAL A 159 16.46 6.88 5.54
CA VAL A 159 16.84 5.63 6.20
C VAL A 159 17.13 4.52 5.21
N PHE A 160 16.34 4.42 4.14
CA PHE A 160 16.42 3.32 3.17
C PHE A 160 16.96 3.73 1.80
N ASN A 161 17.42 4.98 1.65
CA ASN A 161 17.87 5.54 0.37
C ASN A 161 16.82 5.38 -0.75
N THR A 162 15.54 5.48 -0.40
CA THR A 162 14.44 5.48 -1.37
C THR A 162 14.63 6.66 -2.32
N PRO A 163 14.57 6.50 -3.65
CA PRO A 163 15.12 7.45 -4.61
C PRO A 163 14.22 8.67 -4.88
N TYR A 164 13.67 9.30 -3.84
CA TYR A 164 13.00 10.61 -3.98
C TYR A 164 13.99 11.70 -4.38
N ASP A 165 13.51 12.68 -5.15
CA ASP A 165 14.28 13.82 -5.67
C ASP A 165 15.44 13.42 -6.62
N GLN A 166 15.38 12.21 -7.18
CA GLN A 166 16.29 11.77 -8.25
C GLN A 166 15.61 11.92 -9.63
N ASP A 167 16.42 11.95 -10.69
CA ASP A 167 15.90 12.08 -12.05
C ASP A 167 14.88 10.98 -12.39
N GLY A 168 13.69 11.39 -12.85
CA GLY A 168 12.60 10.49 -13.20
C GLY A 168 11.80 9.92 -12.02
N MET A 169 12.17 10.26 -10.78
CA MET A 169 11.51 9.83 -9.54
C MET A 169 10.62 10.95 -8.96
N PRO A 170 9.71 10.63 -8.02
CA PRO A 170 8.88 11.65 -7.39
C PRO A 170 9.73 12.70 -6.67
N LYS A 171 9.37 13.98 -6.86
CA LYS A 171 9.96 15.10 -6.13
C LYS A 171 9.28 15.21 -4.77
N LEU A 172 10.06 15.14 -3.70
CA LEU A 172 9.60 15.34 -2.33
C LEU A 172 9.83 16.79 -1.89
N GLY A 173 11.01 17.34 -2.15
CA GLY A 173 11.33 18.74 -1.84
C GLY A 173 11.11 19.12 -0.37
N THR A 174 10.66 20.37 -0.15
CA THR A 174 10.21 20.88 1.15
C THR A 174 8.76 20.52 1.44
N TRP A 175 8.33 20.63 2.70
CA TRP A 175 6.94 20.36 3.10
C TRP A 175 5.92 21.17 2.28
N GLU A 176 6.15 22.46 2.08
CA GLU A 176 5.22 23.31 1.32
C GLU A 176 5.15 22.92 -0.17
N GLU A 177 6.28 22.51 -0.77
CA GLU A 177 6.30 21.98 -2.14
C GLU A 177 5.54 20.65 -2.23
N ALA A 178 5.76 19.73 -1.28
CA ALA A 178 5.09 18.44 -1.22
C ALA A 178 3.59 18.59 -1.02
N LYS A 179 3.17 19.44 -0.09
CA LYS A 179 1.75 19.74 0.17
C LYS A 179 1.07 20.31 -1.07
N LYS A 180 1.72 21.26 -1.76
CA LYS A 180 1.22 21.82 -3.02
C LYS A 180 1.11 20.78 -4.12
N ALA A 181 2.10 19.89 -4.25
CA ALA A 181 2.09 18.81 -5.24
C ALA A 181 0.97 17.79 -4.95
N ALA A 182 0.80 17.37 -3.70
CA ALA A 182 -0.27 16.48 -3.29
C ALA A 182 -1.66 17.10 -3.54
N LEU A 183 -1.82 18.40 -3.30
CA LEU A 183 -3.08 19.09 -3.59
C LEU A 183 -3.35 19.20 -5.09
N ALA A 184 -2.33 19.44 -5.92
CA ALA A 184 -2.48 19.46 -7.38
C ALA A 184 -2.91 18.08 -7.92
N GLU A 185 -2.29 17.01 -7.44
CA GLU A 185 -2.68 15.64 -7.79
C GLU A 185 -4.11 15.31 -7.32
N ALA A 186 -4.47 15.76 -6.10
CA ALA A 186 -5.82 15.61 -5.57
C ALA A 186 -6.87 16.36 -6.42
N GLN A 187 -6.52 17.53 -6.94
CA GLN A 187 -7.39 18.29 -7.86
C GLN A 187 -7.62 17.54 -9.17
N GLU A 188 -6.60 16.92 -9.76
CA GLU A 188 -6.74 16.11 -10.97
C GLU A 188 -7.72 14.95 -10.77
N ILE A 189 -7.63 14.27 -9.62
CA ILE A 189 -8.55 13.18 -9.26
C ILE A 189 -9.96 13.73 -9.02
N ALA A 190 -10.10 14.78 -8.21
CA ALA A 190 -11.39 15.38 -7.86
C ALA A 190 -12.15 15.93 -9.09
N ASN A 191 -11.43 16.43 -10.10
CA ASN A 191 -12.02 16.86 -11.37
C ASN A 191 -12.76 15.73 -12.09
N SER A 192 -12.34 14.48 -11.89
CA SER A 192 -12.97 13.28 -12.46
C SER A 192 -14.05 12.67 -11.56
N MET A 193 -14.29 13.23 -10.38
CA MET A 193 -15.31 12.78 -9.43
C MET A 193 -16.67 13.43 -9.68
N ARG A 194 -17.74 12.88 -9.11
CA ARG A 194 -19.11 13.41 -9.18
C ARG A 194 -19.56 14.10 -7.90
N ASN A 195 -19.01 13.72 -6.75
CA ASN A 195 -19.39 14.25 -5.46
C ASN A 195 -18.94 15.72 -5.30
N GLU A 196 -19.91 16.63 -5.35
CA GLU A 196 -19.66 18.07 -5.26
C GLU A 196 -19.05 18.49 -3.92
N LYS A 197 -19.36 17.79 -2.81
CA LYS A 197 -18.74 18.07 -1.51
C LYS A 197 -17.24 17.78 -1.54
N VAL A 198 -16.84 16.68 -2.15
CA VAL A 198 -15.42 16.31 -2.30
C VAL A 198 -14.69 17.34 -3.18
N LYS A 199 -15.29 17.74 -4.30
CA LYS A 199 -14.72 18.80 -5.16
C LYS A 199 -14.53 20.11 -4.41
N GLN A 200 -15.52 20.52 -3.63
CA GLN A 200 -15.45 21.75 -2.83
C GLN A 200 -14.38 21.67 -1.75
N ALA A 201 -14.27 20.53 -1.05
CA ALA A 201 -13.21 20.32 -0.05
C ALA A 201 -11.81 20.46 -0.67
N VAL A 202 -11.58 19.81 -1.82
CA VAL A 202 -10.31 19.90 -2.55
C VAL A 202 -10.04 21.32 -3.06
N ALA A 203 -11.06 22.02 -3.54
CA ALA A 203 -10.93 23.43 -3.94
C ALA A 203 -10.55 24.34 -2.75
N ASN A 204 -10.97 23.99 -1.53
CA ASN A 204 -10.62 24.71 -0.29
C ASN A 204 -9.25 24.31 0.26
N GLY A 205 -8.53 23.38 -0.38
CA GLY A 205 -7.21 22.92 0.05
C GLY A 205 -7.24 21.75 1.05
N GLU A 206 -8.41 21.15 1.28
CA GLU A 206 -8.57 19.96 2.11
C GLU A 206 -8.60 18.72 1.22
N VAL A 207 -7.92 17.64 1.59
CA VAL A 207 -7.88 16.40 0.79
C VAL A 207 -8.70 15.33 1.49
N PRO A 208 -9.92 15.02 1.02
CA PRO A 208 -10.71 13.93 1.58
C PRO A 208 -10.00 12.58 1.43
N GLU A 209 -10.19 11.68 2.39
CA GLU A 209 -9.58 10.34 2.40
C GLU A 209 -9.90 9.54 1.14
N ILE A 210 -11.10 9.69 0.58
CA ILE A 210 -11.50 9.02 -0.66
C ILE A 210 -10.62 9.43 -1.84
N VAL A 211 -10.19 10.70 -1.91
CA VAL A 211 -9.32 11.21 -2.99
C VAL A 211 -7.94 10.59 -2.88
N ALA A 212 -7.37 10.59 -1.67
CA ALA A 212 -6.08 9.96 -1.41
C ALA A 212 -6.12 8.45 -1.69
N LEU A 213 -7.16 7.75 -1.22
CA LEU A 213 -7.34 6.32 -1.47
C LEU A 213 -7.41 6.02 -2.97
N ILE A 214 -8.14 6.83 -3.75
CA ILE A 214 -8.22 6.66 -5.20
C ILE A 214 -6.84 6.89 -5.85
N ALA A 215 -6.06 7.87 -5.40
CA ALA A 215 -4.69 8.06 -5.88
C ALA A 215 -3.86 6.78 -5.70
N TYR A 216 -3.91 6.20 -4.51
CA TYR A 216 -3.24 4.93 -4.22
C TYR A 216 -3.73 3.78 -5.09
N LEU A 217 -5.04 3.58 -5.23
CA LEU A 217 -5.57 2.48 -6.05
C LEU A 217 -5.25 2.65 -7.53
N ASN A 218 -5.23 3.89 -8.04
CA ASN A 218 -4.85 4.19 -9.41
C ASN A 218 -3.36 3.95 -9.68
N SER A 219 -2.49 3.97 -8.66
CA SER A 219 -1.06 3.70 -8.81
C SER A 219 -0.74 2.20 -8.92
N LEU A 220 -1.66 1.32 -8.49
CA LEU A 220 -1.53 -0.13 -8.57
C LEU A 220 -1.76 -0.64 -10.00
N LYS A 221 -0.69 -0.67 -10.81
CA LYS A 221 -0.68 -1.04 -12.24
C LYS A 221 0.27 -2.18 -12.56
#